data_AF-A0A956DPM1-F1
#
_entry.id   AF-A0A956DPM1-F1
#
_cell.length_a   1.000
_cell.length_b   1.000
_cell.length_c   1.000
_cell.angle_alpha   90.00
_cell.angle_beta   90.00
_cell.angle_gamma   90.00
#
_symmetry.space_group_name_H-M   'P 1'
#
loop_
_entity.id
_entity.type
_entity.pdbx_description
1 polymer ?
#
loop_
_entity_poly.entity_id
_entity_poly.type
_entity_poly.pdbx_seq_one_letter_code
_entity_poly.pdbx_strand_id
1 'polypeptide(L)'
;LSEKLSELKPAAEARIAALWSLANIATLIGLVGTVFGLITAFAAISGSNLSQAEKQALLTGGIAEAMYNTFFGLAIAVVCMIFHVILHSKSKAIQHDLDSTTERVFNLLTITSKQ
;
A
#
# COMPACT_ATOMS: atom_id res chain seq x y z
N LEU A 1 31.22 12.47 2.16
CA LEU A 1 30.55 11.71 1.07
C LEU A 1 29.58 10.68 1.64
N SER A 2 30.04 9.71 2.45
CA SER A 2 29.18 8.78 3.22
C SER A 2 28.09 9.51 4.04
N GLU A 3 28.44 10.60 4.72
CA GLU A 3 27.48 11.40 5.51
C GLU A 3 26.38 12.05 4.65
N LYS A 4 26.73 12.59 3.48
CA LYS A 4 25.76 13.18 2.53
C LYS A 4 24.87 12.12 1.86
N LEU A 5 25.39 10.91 1.65
CA LEU A 5 24.60 9.78 1.15
C LEU A 5 23.58 9.28 2.19
N SER A 6 23.97 9.26 3.47
CA SER A 6 23.08 8.96 4.59
C SER A 6 21.92 9.95 4.70
N GLU A 7 22.17 11.24 4.48
CA GLU A 7 21.13 12.28 4.49
C GLU A 7 20.13 12.18 3.33
N LEU A 8 20.56 11.69 2.15
CA LEU A 8 19.72 11.61 0.94
C LEU A 8 18.86 10.34 0.86
N LYS A 9 19.32 9.25 1.49
CA LYS A 9 18.62 7.96 1.57
C LYS A 9 17.16 8.06 2.08
N PRO A 10 16.87 8.73 3.22
CA PRO A 10 15.50 8.80 3.74
C PRO A 10 14.54 9.58 2.83
N ALA A 11 15.01 10.59 2.09
CA ALA A 11 14.15 11.35 1.17
C ALA A 11 13.70 10.52 -0.04
N ALA A 12 14.55 9.61 -0.53
CA ALA A 12 14.22 8.68 -1.60
C ALA A 12 13.28 7.56 -1.11
N GLU A 13 13.50 7.04 0.10
CA GLU A 13 12.70 5.97 0.70
C GLU A 13 11.33 6.45 1.20
N ALA A 14 11.19 7.72 1.62
CA ALA A 14 9.92 8.26 2.13
C ALA A 14 8.76 8.12 1.14
N ARG A 15 9.02 8.37 -0.15
CA ARG A 15 8.01 8.24 -1.22
C ARG A 15 7.63 6.78 -1.50
N ILE A 16 8.58 5.87 -1.30
CA ILE A 16 8.36 4.43 -1.47
C ILE A 16 7.54 3.91 -0.29
N ALA A 17 7.95 4.23 0.95
CA ALA A 17 7.24 3.84 2.17
C ALA A 17 5.78 4.31 2.19
N ALA A 18 5.49 5.48 1.61
CA ALA A 18 4.12 5.98 1.47
C ALA A 18 3.19 5.02 0.70
N LEU A 19 3.69 4.27 -0.29
CA LEU A 19 2.89 3.29 -1.04
C LEU A 19 2.41 2.14 -0.16
N TRP A 20 3.23 1.71 0.80
CA TRP A 20 2.85 0.67 1.74
C TRP A 20 1.75 1.16 2.69
N SER A 21 1.89 2.39 3.20
CA SER A 21 0.85 3.02 4.02
C SER A 21 -0.46 3.18 3.25
N LEU A 22 -0.39 3.60 1.97
CA LEU A 22 -1.56 3.74 1.11
C LEU A 22 -2.27 2.39 0.86
N ALA A 23 -1.52 1.29 0.68
CA ALA A 23 -2.11 -0.03 0.52
C ALA A 23 -2.92 -0.46 1.75
N ASN A 24 -2.38 -0.21 2.96
CA ASN A 24 -3.10 -0.50 4.20
C ASN A 24 -4.34 0.37 4.36
N ILE A 25 -4.23 1.67 4.08
CA ILE A 25 -5.37 2.60 4.14
C ILE A 25 -6.45 2.18 3.14
N ALA A 26 -6.10 1.80 1.91
CA ALA A 26 -7.06 1.33 0.91
C ALA A 26 -7.83 0.08 1.38
N THR A 27 -7.14 -0.86 2.03
CA THR A 27 -7.77 -2.06 2.61
C THR A 27 -8.75 -1.69 3.72
N LEU A 28 -8.36 -0.79 4.61
CA LEU A 28 -9.22 -0.30 5.69
C LEU A 28 -10.45 0.44 5.16
N ILE A 29 -10.29 1.25 4.11
CA ILE A 29 -11.41 1.92 3.43
C ILE A 29 -12.38 0.90 2.84
N GLY A 30 -11.89 -0.16 2.19
CA GLY A 30 -12.73 -1.24 1.68
C GLY A 30 -13.53 -1.93 2.78
N LEU A 31 -12.89 -2.24 3.91
CA LEU A 31 -13.53 -2.80 5.10
C LEU A 31 -14.63 -1.90 5.66
N VAL A 32 -14.36 -0.58 5.77
CA VAL A 32 -15.36 0.41 6.20
C VAL A 32 -16.55 0.43 5.24
N GLY A 33 -16.31 0.38 3.92
CA GLY A 33 -17.37 0.32 2.91
C GLY A 33 -18.24 -0.93 3.03
N THR A 34 -17.66 -2.07 3.39
CA THR A 34 -18.41 -3.32 3.66
C THR A 34 -19.33 -3.18 4.86
N VAL A 35 -18.80 -2.63 5.96
CA VAL A 35 -19.58 -2.40 7.18
C VAL A 35 -20.73 -1.44 6.90
N PHE A 36 -20.48 -0.37 6.14
CA PHE A 36 -21.51 0.58 5.75
C PHE A 36 -22.61 -0.06 4.88
N GLY A 37 -22.23 -0.86 3.87
CA GLY A 37 -23.18 -1.58 3.02
C GLY A 37 -24.09 -2.52 3.83
N LEU A 38 -23.50 -3.27 4.77
CA LEU A 38 -24.27 -4.15 5.66
C LEU A 38 -25.21 -3.38 6.59
N ILE A 39 -24.77 -2.27 7.19
CA ILE A 39 -25.64 -1.41 8.03
C ILE A 39 -26.86 -0.95 7.23
N THR A 40 -26.64 -0.52 5.99
CA THR A 40 -27.71 -0.02 5.12
C THR A 40 -28.67 -1.15 4.72
N ALA A 41 -28.14 -2.34 4.42
CA ALA A 41 -28.91 -3.53 4.09
C ALA A 41 -29.82 -3.97 5.25
N PHE A 42 -29.27 -4.01 6.48
CA PHE A 42 -30.04 -4.36 7.68
C PHE A 42 -31.07 -3.28 8.05
N ALA A 43 -30.76 -2.00 7.82
CA ALA A 43 -31.72 -0.92 8.02
C ALA A 43 -32.91 -1.04 7.04
N ALA A 44 -32.66 -1.40 5.78
CA ALA A 44 -33.70 -1.53 4.75
C ALA A 44 -34.73 -2.63 5.05
N ILE A 45 -34.32 -3.72 5.70
CA ILE A 45 -35.24 -4.84 6.03
C ILE A 45 -36.01 -4.65 7.34
N SER A 46 -35.69 -3.61 8.12
CA SER A 46 -36.33 -3.34 9.42
C SER A 46 -37.78 -2.85 9.31
N GLY A 47 -38.22 -2.45 8.12
CA GLY A 47 -39.60 -2.06 7.84
C GLY A 47 -40.60 -3.21 8.03
N SER A 48 -41.69 -2.95 8.75
CA SER A 48 -42.74 -3.92 9.08
C SER A 48 -43.62 -4.34 7.89
N ASN A 49 -43.56 -3.62 6.76
CA ASN A 49 -44.47 -3.81 5.62
C ASN A 49 -43.89 -4.65 4.46
N LEU A 50 -42.68 -5.21 4.61
CA LEU A 50 -42.02 -5.97 3.54
C LEU A 50 -42.33 -7.45 3.63
N SER A 51 -42.63 -8.08 2.48
CA SER A 51 -42.74 -9.53 2.37
C SER A 51 -41.38 -10.22 2.60
N GLN A 52 -41.42 -11.52 2.90
CA GLN A 52 -40.21 -12.33 3.10
C GLN A 52 -39.29 -12.31 1.85
N ALA A 53 -39.88 -12.35 0.65
CA ALA A 53 -39.15 -12.33 -0.61
C ALA A 53 -38.45 -10.98 -0.84
N GLU A 54 -39.12 -9.87 -0.53
CA GLU A 54 -38.53 -8.53 -0.66
C GLU A 54 -37.40 -8.30 0.35
N LYS A 55 -37.56 -8.74 1.59
CA LYS A 55 -36.49 -8.68 2.60
C LYS A 55 -35.26 -9.45 2.16
N GLN A 56 -35.45 -10.64 1.57
CA GLN A 56 -34.35 -11.45 1.05
C GLN A 56 -33.66 -10.77 -0.14
N ALA A 57 -34.41 -10.20 -1.08
CA ALA A 57 -33.85 -9.47 -2.22
C ALA A 57 -33.03 -8.25 -1.78
N LEU A 58 -33.54 -7.45 -0.84
CA LEU A 58 -32.84 -6.27 -0.31
C LEU A 58 -31.57 -6.65 0.44
N LEU A 59 -31.63 -7.66 1.31
CA LEU A 59 -30.48 -8.11 2.08
C LEU A 59 -29.37 -8.67 1.17
N THR A 60 -29.73 -9.52 0.21
CA THR A 60 -28.75 -10.10 -0.74
C THR A 60 -28.14 -9.05 -1.65
N GLY A 61 -28.92 -8.05 -2.08
CA GLY A 61 -28.40 -6.89 -2.81
C GLY A 61 -27.39 -6.08 -2.01
N GLY A 62 -27.69 -5.75 -0.75
CA GLY A 62 -26.79 -4.99 0.11
C GLY A 62 -25.52 -5.77 0.51
N ILE A 63 -25.61 -7.09 0.68
CA ILE A 63 -24.42 -7.95 0.88
C ILE A 63 -23.54 -7.93 -0.38
N ALA A 64 -24.13 -8.02 -1.57
CA ALA A 64 -23.36 -7.97 -2.81
C ALA A 64 -22.62 -6.64 -2.96
N GLU A 65 -23.26 -5.51 -2.67
CA GLU A 65 -22.63 -4.19 -2.66
C GLU A 65 -21.47 -4.11 -1.66
N ALA A 66 -21.68 -4.63 -0.44
CA ALA A 66 -20.64 -4.70 0.58
C ALA A 66 -19.42 -5.52 0.12
N MET A 67 -19.65 -6.64 -0.59
CA MET A 67 -18.57 -7.45 -1.15
C MET A 67 -17.78 -6.73 -2.25
N TYR A 68 -18.44 -5.92 -3.09
CA TYR A 68 -17.75 -5.10 -4.10
C TYR A 68 -16.80 -4.09 -3.46
N ASN A 69 -17.21 -3.44 -2.36
CA ASN A 69 -16.36 -2.50 -1.63
C ASN A 69 -15.07 -3.14 -1.12
N THR A 70 -15.16 -4.39 -0.61
CA THR A 70 -13.97 -5.16 -0.19
C THR A 70 -13.06 -5.45 -1.39
N PHE A 71 -13.64 -5.91 -2.50
CA PHE A 71 -12.88 -6.24 -3.71
C PHE A 71 -12.11 -5.02 -4.23
N PHE A 72 -12.74 -3.85 -4.31
CA PHE A 72 -12.05 -2.64 -4.75
C PHE A 72 -10.94 -2.19 -3.78
N GLY A 73 -11.19 -2.24 -2.46
CA GLY A 73 -10.17 -1.92 -1.46
C GLY A 73 -8.94 -2.82 -1.56
N LEU A 74 -9.16 -4.12 -1.74
CA LEU A 74 -8.08 -5.09 -1.95
C LEU A 74 -7.38 -4.92 -3.30
N ALA A 75 -8.12 -4.66 -4.38
CA ALA A 75 -7.54 -4.45 -5.70
C ALA A 75 -6.57 -3.27 -5.71
N ILE A 76 -6.96 -2.14 -5.11
CA ILE A 76 -6.09 -0.97 -4.96
C ILE A 76 -4.88 -1.30 -4.08
N ALA A 77 -5.09 -1.99 -2.95
CA ALA A 77 -4.00 -2.37 -2.05
C ALA A 77 -2.95 -3.26 -2.74
N VAL A 78 -3.38 -4.27 -3.50
CA VAL A 78 -2.49 -5.17 -4.25
C VAL A 78 -1.67 -4.38 -5.27
N VAL A 79 -2.30 -3.48 -6.03
CA VAL A 79 -1.60 -2.64 -7.00
C VAL A 79 -0.54 -1.78 -6.31
N CYS A 80 -0.88 -1.11 -5.21
CA CYS A 80 0.07 -0.31 -4.43
C CYS A 80 1.25 -1.15 -3.90
N MET A 81 1.00 -2.38 -3.41
CA MET A 81 2.06 -3.27 -2.93
C MET A 81 3.00 -3.72 -4.06
N ILE A 82 2.48 -4.03 -5.26
CA ILE A 82 3.31 -4.40 -6.41
C ILE A 82 4.26 -3.24 -6.76
N PHE A 83 3.74 -2.01 -6.84
CA PHE A 83 4.58 -0.84 -7.10
C PHE A 83 5.60 -0.59 -5.99
N HIS A 84 5.21 -0.77 -4.73
CA HIS A 84 6.13 -0.68 -3.59
C HIS A 84 7.31 -1.64 -3.75
N VAL A 85 7.06 -2.92 -4.06
CA VAL A 85 8.12 -3.92 -4.22
C VAL A 85 9.08 -3.56 -5.35
N ILE A 86 8.57 -3.12 -6.50
CA ILE A 86 9.41 -2.78 -7.66
C ILE A 86 10.29 -1.56 -7.36
N LEU A 87 9.71 -0.49 -6.80
CA LEU A 87 10.44 0.74 -6.49
C LEU A 87 11.43 0.54 -5.34
N HIS A 88 11.05 -0.22 -4.32
CA HIS A 88 11.91 -0.55 -3.20
C HIS A 88 13.14 -1.35 -3.65
N SER A 89 12.95 -2.37 -4.49
CA SER A 89 14.06 -3.14 -5.07
C SER A 89 15.00 -2.27 -5.92
N LYS A 90 14.47 -1.36 -6.73
CA LYS A 90 15.29 -0.41 -7.50
C LYS A 90 16.08 0.56 -6.61
N SER A 91 15.44 1.10 -5.57
CA SER A 91 16.11 1.99 -4.59
C SER A 91 17.26 1.26 -3.91
N LYS A 92 17.04 0.02 -3.46
CA LYS A 92 18.07 -0.80 -2.81
C LYS A 92 19.25 -1.12 -3.73
N ALA A 93 19.00 -1.38 -5.02
CA ALA A 93 20.07 -1.58 -6.00
C ALA A 93 20.94 -0.33 -6.17
N ILE A 94 20.32 0.85 -6.27
CA ILE A 94 21.05 2.13 -6.38
C ILE A 94 21.89 2.39 -5.14
N GLN A 95 21.35 2.13 -3.94
CA GLN A 95 22.10 2.28 -2.69
C GLN A 95 23.33 1.36 -2.66
N HIS A 96 23.16 0.10 -3.05
CA HIS A 96 24.26 -0.86 -3.12
C HIS A 96 25.37 -0.41 -4.08
N ASP A 97 25.01 0.12 -5.25
CA ASP A 97 25.98 0.63 -6.23
C ASP A 97 26.74 1.86 -5.71
N LEU A 98 26.06 2.75 -4.98
CA LEU A 98 26.66 3.92 -4.34
C LEU A 98 27.65 3.52 -3.24
N ASP A 99 27.29 2.55 -2.41
CA ASP A 99 28.15 2.04 -1.34
C ASP A 99 29.41 1.39 -1.94
N SER A 100 29.26 0.52 -2.96
CA SER A 100 30.40 -0.10 -3.64
C SER A 100 31.30 0.92 -4.33
N THR A 101 30.73 1.95 -4.95
CA THR A 101 31.51 3.03 -5.57
C THR A 101 32.29 3.82 -4.52
N THR A 102 31.69 4.09 -3.37
CA THR A 102 32.33 4.78 -2.25
C THR A 102 33.54 3.99 -1.74
N GLU A 103 33.40 2.68 -1.55
CA GLU A 103 34.50 1.79 -1.15
C GLU A 103 35.64 1.77 -2.18
N ARG A 104 35.32 1.69 -3.48
CA ARG A 104 36.32 1.70 -4.55
C ARG A 104 37.11 3.00 -4.57
N VAL A 105 36.44 4.15 -4.48
CA VAL A 105 37.10 5.46 -4.44
C VAL A 105 38.00 5.58 -3.21
N PHE A 106 37.55 5.12 -2.04
CA PHE A 106 38.34 5.12 -0.82
C PHE A 106 39.61 4.25 -0.94
N ASN A 107 39.48 3.06 -1.53
CA ASN A 107 40.61 2.16 -1.73
C ASN A 107 41.65 2.77 -2.69
N LEU A 108 41.19 3.38 -3.80
CA LEU A 108 42.08 4.04 -4.77
C LEU A 108 42.85 5.22 -4.16
N LEU A 109 42.19 6.05 -3.34
CA LEU A 109 42.84 7.17 -2.65
C LEU A 109 43.85 6.69 -1.60
N THR A 110 43.53 5.62 -0.87
CA THR A 110 44.42 5.05 0.15
C THR A 110 45.68 4.44 -0.46
N ILE A 111 45.56 3.77 -1.62
CA ILE A 111 46.71 3.20 -2.33
C ILE A 111 47.59 4.31 -2.92
N THR A 112 46.99 5.39 -3.43
CA THR A 112 47.72 6.54 -4.00
C THR A 112 48.45 7.35 -2.91
N SER A 113 47.89 7.44 -1.70
CA SER A 113 48.51 8.16 -0.57
C SER A 113 49.73 7.46 0.06
N LYS A 114 50.03 6.21 -0.34
CA LYS A 114 51.16 5.42 0.19
C LYS A 114 52.39 5.41 -0.73
N GLN A 115 52.36 6.11 -1.87
CA GLN A 115 53.55 6.48 -2.65
C GLN A 115 53.95 7.92 -2.35
#